data_AF-A0A951Z872-F1
#
_entry.id   AF-A0A951Z872-F1
#
_cell.length_a   1.000
_cell.length_b   1.000
_cell.length_c   1.000
_cell.angle_alpha   90.00
_cell.angle_beta   90.00
_cell.angle_gamma   90.00
#
_symmetry.space_group_name_H-M   'P 1'
#
loop_
_entity.id
_entity.type
_entity.pdbx_description
1 polymer ?
#
loop_
_entity_poly.entity_id
_entity_poly.type
_entity_poly.pdbx_seq_one_letter_code
_entity_poly.pdbx_strand_id
1 'polypeptide(L)'
;MNKYLIAAGSAALLAVTSQAGAAPVEATLISNIQNGTSTLRWDGCTNFAQFSNCIHPANAAFAAAGIVPSTAQWTWDAATGVLSMTGSFNSASSIGSNAMSPMIIGDKVTDLTIDTVNQTVTAAAYACGEGSFLGGVGANGCMDVSHGGNFMLDSSVAYNIGGDASCVAVTLGGDDANLTGDGAGGPMPRGLTARAAGGGCNATSGAFDLFAVTTSGNMVSLASLDGSNVLNFQVVPVPGAVWLFGSALGLAGIIRRRKAVA
;
A
#
# COMPACT_ATOMS: atom_id res chain seq x y z
N MET A 1 -51.87 -42.24 -16.35
CA MET A 1 -51.30 -40.96 -16.81
C MET A 1 -50.89 -40.19 -15.56
N ASN A 2 -49.59 -40.00 -15.30
CA ASN A 2 -49.05 -39.00 -14.37
C ASN A 2 -47.55 -38.88 -14.63
N LYS A 3 -47.21 -37.96 -15.53
CA LYS A 3 -45.86 -37.40 -15.69
C LYS A 3 -45.90 -35.98 -15.12
N TYR A 4 -44.73 -35.37 -14.90
CA TYR A 4 -44.49 -34.01 -14.41
C TYR A 4 -44.34 -33.86 -12.90
N LEU A 5 -43.12 -34.14 -12.38
CA LEU A 5 -42.59 -33.51 -11.16
C LEU A 5 -41.08 -33.70 -11.00
N ILE A 6 -40.27 -33.54 -12.06
CA ILE A 6 -38.80 -33.48 -11.95
C ILE A 6 -38.25 -32.53 -13.03
N ALA A 7 -38.37 -31.21 -12.83
CA ALA A 7 -37.73 -30.23 -13.73
C ALA A 7 -37.35 -28.88 -13.09
N ALA A 8 -37.69 -28.64 -11.82
CA ALA A 8 -37.43 -27.35 -11.16
C ALA A 8 -36.13 -27.31 -10.33
N GLY A 9 -35.47 -28.45 -10.07
CA GLY A 9 -34.26 -28.50 -9.24
C GLY A 9 -32.94 -28.18 -9.97
N SER A 10 -32.90 -28.36 -11.30
CA SER A 10 -31.64 -28.29 -12.06
C SER A 10 -31.29 -26.89 -12.57
N ALA A 11 -32.28 -25.98 -12.67
CA ALA A 11 -32.05 -24.60 -13.12
C ALA A 11 -31.51 -23.70 -12.00
N ALA A 12 -31.86 -23.97 -10.73
CA ALA A 12 -31.34 -23.21 -9.59
C ALA A 12 -29.87 -23.55 -9.27
N LEU A 13 -29.39 -24.76 -9.62
CA LEU A 13 -27.98 -25.14 -9.43
C LEU A 13 -27.06 -24.58 -10.53
N LEU A 14 -27.59 -24.33 -11.73
CA LEU A 14 -26.84 -23.80 -12.87
C LEU A 14 -26.69 -22.27 -12.84
N ALA A 15 -27.48 -21.57 -12.02
CA ALA A 15 -27.36 -20.12 -11.82
C ALA A 15 -26.33 -19.72 -10.75
N VAL A 16 -25.77 -20.68 -10.00
CA VAL A 16 -24.74 -20.43 -8.97
C VAL A 16 -23.31 -20.47 -9.56
N THR A 17 -23.13 -20.93 -10.79
CA THR A 17 -21.80 -21.08 -11.40
C THR A 17 -21.32 -19.85 -12.19
N SER A 18 -22.19 -18.87 -12.47
CA SER A 18 -21.81 -17.65 -13.19
C SER A 18 -21.43 -16.48 -12.28
N GLN A 19 -21.54 -16.65 -10.96
CA GLN A 19 -21.11 -15.68 -9.95
C GLN A 19 -19.96 -16.21 -9.08
N ALA A 20 -19.08 -17.05 -9.66
CA ALA A 20 -17.77 -17.27 -9.08
C ALA A 20 -16.93 -16.00 -9.30
N GLY A 21 -17.28 -14.91 -8.61
CA GLY A 21 -16.34 -13.83 -8.35
C GLY A 21 -15.14 -14.49 -7.70
N ALA A 22 -13.97 -14.40 -8.36
CA ALA A 22 -12.75 -14.99 -7.83
C ALA A 22 -12.59 -14.48 -6.39
N ALA A 23 -12.63 -15.40 -5.42
CA ALA A 23 -12.44 -15.02 -4.04
C ALA A 23 -11.10 -14.27 -3.91
N PRO A 24 -11.00 -13.25 -3.04
CA PRO A 24 -9.73 -12.60 -2.78
C PRO A 24 -8.66 -13.64 -2.46
N VAL A 25 -7.50 -13.51 -3.09
CA VAL A 25 -6.36 -14.40 -2.90
C VAL A 25 -5.31 -13.70 -2.05
N GLU A 26 -4.64 -14.47 -1.19
CA GLU A 26 -3.50 -13.96 -0.46
C GLU A 26 -2.37 -13.60 -1.44
N ALA A 27 -1.80 -12.43 -1.21
CA ALA A 27 -0.71 -11.87 -2.00
C ALA A 27 0.52 -11.69 -1.09
N THR A 28 1.69 -12.03 -1.61
CA THR A 28 2.98 -11.74 -0.97
C THR A 28 3.70 -10.71 -1.82
N LEU A 29 4.05 -9.57 -1.22
CA LEU A 29 4.92 -8.59 -1.88
C LEU A 29 6.32 -9.19 -2.01
N ILE A 30 6.79 -9.39 -3.24
CA ILE A 30 8.11 -9.96 -3.50
C ILE A 30 9.13 -8.92 -3.96
N SER A 31 8.67 -7.77 -4.45
CA SER A 31 9.55 -6.69 -4.88
C SER A 31 8.81 -5.35 -4.85
N ASN A 32 9.49 -4.33 -4.36
CA ASN A 32 9.10 -2.93 -4.43
C ASN A 32 10.27 -2.14 -5.04
N ILE A 33 10.01 -1.43 -6.13
CA ILE A 33 11.01 -0.70 -6.90
C ILE A 33 10.57 0.76 -6.95
N GLN A 34 11.48 1.68 -6.61
CA GLN A 34 11.34 3.10 -6.87
C GLN A 34 12.51 3.53 -7.76
N ASN A 35 12.24 4.28 -8.83
CA ASN A 35 13.24 4.71 -9.80
C ASN A 35 14.36 5.52 -9.11
N GLY A 36 15.62 5.07 -9.24
CA GLY A 36 16.78 5.78 -8.69
C GLY A 36 17.96 4.86 -8.37
N THR A 37 19.07 5.45 -7.93
CA THR A 37 20.26 4.71 -7.43
C THR A 37 20.14 4.30 -5.97
N SER A 38 19.02 4.64 -5.31
CA SER A 38 18.75 4.31 -3.92
C SER A 38 18.36 2.84 -3.77
N THR A 39 18.71 2.23 -2.63
CA THR A 39 18.22 0.89 -2.29
C THR A 39 16.96 1.04 -1.44
N LEU A 40 15.87 0.37 -1.83
CA LEU A 40 14.60 0.38 -1.12
C LEU A 40 14.51 -0.78 -0.13
N ARG A 41 13.95 -0.53 1.06
CA ARG A 41 13.76 -1.50 2.13
C ARG A 41 12.33 -1.44 2.65
N TRP A 42 11.76 -2.58 2.98
CA TRP A 42 10.43 -2.70 3.57
C TRP A 42 10.28 -3.92 4.48
N ASP A 43 11.12 -4.94 4.31
CA ASP A 43 10.91 -6.26 4.89
C ASP A 43 11.62 -6.45 6.24
N GLY A 44 11.14 -7.42 7.01
CA GLY A 44 11.76 -7.90 8.24
C GLY A 44 12.65 -9.10 7.95
N CYS A 45 13.96 -8.91 8.11
CA CYS A 45 14.92 -9.96 7.83
C CYS A 45 15.80 -10.28 9.03
N THR A 46 16.35 -11.49 9.00
CA THR A 46 17.41 -11.94 9.92
C THR A 46 18.80 -11.85 9.29
N ASN A 47 18.87 -11.61 7.97
CA ASN A 47 20.11 -11.42 7.22
C ASN A 47 20.09 -10.06 6.51
N PHE A 48 21.13 -9.27 6.73
CA PHE A 48 21.25 -7.88 6.28
C PHE A 48 22.34 -7.72 5.20
N ALA A 49 22.35 -8.63 4.24
CA ALA A 49 23.27 -8.58 3.11
C ALA A 49 23.13 -7.27 2.31
N GLN A 50 24.16 -6.96 1.53
CA GLN A 50 24.09 -5.83 0.58
C GLN A 50 22.95 -6.03 -0.42
N PHE A 51 22.31 -4.92 -0.82
CA PHE A 51 21.17 -4.88 -1.73
C PHE A 51 19.93 -5.63 -1.23
N SER A 52 19.84 -5.86 0.08
CA SER A 52 18.65 -6.44 0.68
C SER A 52 17.54 -5.39 0.85
N ASN A 53 16.30 -5.89 0.78
CA ASN A 53 15.07 -5.15 1.07
C ASN A 53 14.79 -5.00 2.58
N CYS A 54 15.76 -5.32 3.42
CA CYS A 54 15.57 -5.50 4.86
C CYS A 54 15.73 -4.19 5.63
N ILE A 55 14.74 -3.86 6.47
CA ILE A 55 14.85 -2.79 7.45
C ILE A 55 15.66 -3.32 8.64
N HIS A 56 16.84 -2.77 8.88
CA HIS A 56 17.68 -3.17 10.00
C HIS A 56 17.21 -2.49 11.29
N PRO A 57 16.78 -3.24 12.34
CA PRO A 57 16.21 -2.65 13.56
C PRO A 57 17.21 -1.81 14.36
N ALA A 58 18.51 -2.13 14.29
CA ALA A 58 19.56 -1.32 14.91
C ALA A 58 19.96 -0.05 14.12
N ASN A 59 19.38 0.21 12.96
CA ASN A 59 19.66 1.44 12.22
C ASN A 59 18.93 2.60 12.90
N ALA A 60 19.70 3.48 13.55
CA ALA A 60 19.16 4.59 14.32
C ALA A 60 18.34 5.58 13.48
N ALA A 61 18.65 5.74 12.17
CA ALA A 61 17.88 6.62 11.29
C ALA A 61 16.49 6.07 11.01
N PHE A 62 16.37 4.75 10.76
CA PHE A 62 15.06 4.10 10.62
C PHE A 62 14.27 4.19 11.93
N ALA A 63 14.90 3.86 13.05
CA ALA A 63 14.26 3.91 14.37
C ALA A 63 13.75 5.31 14.74
N ALA A 64 14.55 6.37 14.51
CA ALA A 64 14.17 7.75 14.78
C ALA A 64 12.97 8.22 13.94
N ALA A 65 12.87 7.75 12.70
CA ALA A 65 11.73 8.02 11.82
C ALA A 65 10.50 7.12 12.10
N GLY A 66 10.62 6.17 13.02
CA GLY A 66 9.59 5.16 13.30
C GLY A 66 9.39 4.18 12.15
N ILE A 67 10.39 4.01 11.28
CA ILE A 67 10.40 3.04 10.21
C ILE A 67 10.82 1.68 10.80
N VAL A 68 9.88 0.76 10.82
CA VAL A 68 10.06 -0.62 11.28
C VAL A 68 9.72 -1.60 10.15
N PRO A 69 10.17 -2.86 10.20
CA PRO A 69 9.75 -3.87 9.25
C PRO A 69 8.24 -3.91 8.99
N SER A 70 7.86 -4.12 7.74
CA SER A 70 6.47 -4.28 7.32
C SER A 70 5.80 -5.46 8.03
N THR A 71 4.57 -5.24 8.48
CA THR A 71 3.66 -6.28 9.00
C THR A 71 2.47 -6.52 8.06
N ALA A 72 2.50 -5.87 6.90
CA ALA A 72 1.42 -5.88 5.92
C ALA A 72 1.06 -7.29 5.45
N GLN A 73 -0.23 -7.61 5.53
CA GLN A 73 -0.83 -8.76 4.86
C GLN A 73 -1.65 -8.27 3.68
N TRP A 74 -1.39 -8.82 2.50
CA TRP A 74 -2.00 -8.36 1.25
C TRP A 74 -3.02 -9.36 0.73
N THR A 75 -4.12 -8.83 0.20
CA THR A 75 -5.13 -9.59 -0.52
C THR A 75 -5.41 -8.93 -1.85
N TRP A 76 -5.40 -9.72 -2.92
CA TRP A 76 -5.76 -9.26 -4.26
C TRP A 76 -7.12 -9.83 -4.67
N ASP A 77 -8.04 -8.95 -5.04
CA ASP A 77 -9.29 -9.31 -5.68
C ASP A 77 -9.21 -9.00 -7.17
N ALA A 78 -9.02 -10.05 -7.98
CA ALA A 78 -8.93 -9.93 -9.43
C ALA A 78 -10.27 -9.57 -10.10
N ALA A 79 -11.41 -9.81 -9.44
CA ALA A 79 -12.72 -9.50 -9.99
C ALA A 79 -13.02 -8.00 -9.88
N THR A 80 -12.58 -7.37 -8.80
CA THR A 80 -12.77 -5.93 -8.57
C THR A 80 -11.54 -5.09 -8.91
N GLY A 81 -10.38 -5.71 -9.09
CA GLY A 81 -9.11 -5.00 -9.30
C GLY A 81 -8.63 -4.27 -8.04
N VAL A 82 -9.00 -4.77 -6.86
CA VAL A 82 -8.69 -4.13 -5.58
C VAL A 82 -7.56 -4.91 -4.90
N LEU A 83 -6.48 -4.20 -4.58
CA LEU A 83 -5.43 -4.65 -3.68
C LEU A 83 -5.71 -4.06 -2.29
N SER A 84 -5.91 -4.92 -1.31
CA SER A 84 -6.10 -4.51 0.09
C SER A 84 -4.94 -4.98 0.95
N MET A 85 -4.60 -4.16 1.93
CA MET A 85 -3.58 -4.39 2.93
C MET A 85 -4.22 -4.30 4.30
N THR A 86 -3.84 -5.18 5.21
CA THR A 86 -4.08 -5.01 6.65
C THR A 86 -2.76 -4.90 7.40
N GLY A 87 -2.71 -4.10 8.46
CA GLY A 87 -1.49 -3.85 9.23
C GLY A 87 -0.70 -2.65 8.71
N SER A 88 0.63 -2.68 8.87
CA SER A 88 1.51 -1.57 8.49
C SER A 88 2.48 -1.95 7.39
N PHE A 89 2.53 -1.17 6.32
CA PHE A 89 3.59 -1.21 5.33
C PHE A 89 4.48 0.02 5.51
N ASN A 90 5.74 -0.24 5.83
CA ASN A 90 6.76 0.80 5.86
C ASN A 90 7.76 0.52 4.75
N SER A 91 8.06 1.52 3.94
CA SER A 91 9.09 1.43 2.92
C SER A 91 10.04 2.61 3.02
N ALA A 92 11.34 2.38 2.96
CA ALA A 92 12.33 3.44 3.07
C ALA A 92 13.48 3.27 2.07
N SER A 93 13.92 4.38 1.51
CA SER A 93 15.08 4.46 0.63
C SER A 93 16.33 4.85 1.41
N SER A 94 17.48 4.40 0.91
CA SER A 94 18.79 4.74 1.48
C SER A 94 19.84 4.88 0.38
N ILE A 95 20.91 5.60 0.69
CA ILE A 95 21.97 5.99 -0.28
C ILE A 95 22.93 4.84 -0.59
N GLY A 96 22.94 3.82 0.24
CA GLY A 96 23.88 2.70 0.10
C GLY A 96 23.17 1.35 0.01
N SER A 97 23.92 0.38 -0.50
CA SER A 97 23.47 -1.01 -0.60
C SER A 97 23.48 -1.73 0.75
N ASN A 98 24.19 -1.22 1.76
CA ASN A 98 24.23 -1.81 3.10
C ASN A 98 22.93 -1.52 3.87
N ALA A 99 22.39 -2.47 4.64
CA ALA A 99 21.19 -2.26 5.46
C ALA A 99 21.34 -1.19 6.57
N MET A 100 22.59 -0.90 6.97
CA MET A 100 22.94 0.16 7.91
C MET A 100 23.16 1.53 7.23
N SER A 101 22.95 1.64 5.91
CA SER A 101 23.13 2.90 5.21
C SER A 101 22.15 3.96 5.73
N PRO A 102 22.51 5.26 5.70
CA PRO A 102 21.61 6.33 6.08
C PRO A 102 20.32 6.29 5.26
N MET A 103 19.20 6.41 5.96
CA MET A 103 17.90 6.61 5.32
C MET A 103 17.86 7.98 4.63
N ILE A 104 17.21 8.05 3.48
CA ILE A 104 16.86 9.31 2.82
C ILE A 104 15.46 9.70 3.26
N ILE A 105 14.49 8.88 2.88
CA ILE A 105 13.07 9.09 3.08
C ILE A 105 12.37 7.74 3.25
N GLY A 106 11.24 7.73 3.93
CA GLY A 106 10.41 6.56 4.08
C GLY A 106 8.94 6.90 4.23
N ASP A 107 8.13 5.92 3.91
CA ASP A 107 6.68 5.92 3.98
C ASP A 107 6.22 4.98 5.05
N LYS A 108 5.15 5.39 5.73
CA LYS A 108 4.41 4.58 6.69
C LYS A 108 2.95 4.66 6.30
N VAL A 109 2.36 3.52 5.98
CA VAL A 109 0.94 3.43 5.64
C VAL A 109 0.28 2.29 6.39
N THR A 110 -0.93 2.51 6.87
CA THR A 110 -1.74 1.50 7.57
C THR A 110 -3.06 1.26 6.86
N ASP A 111 -3.44 0.00 6.75
CA ASP A 111 -4.68 -0.47 6.12
C ASP A 111 -4.93 0.17 4.73
N LEU A 112 -3.94 0.03 3.83
CA LEU A 112 -3.95 0.55 2.47
C LEU A 112 -4.93 -0.22 1.58
N THR A 113 -5.70 0.50 0.77
CA THR A 113 -6.49 -0.06 -0.33
C THR A 113 -6.16 0.69 -1.62
N ILE A 114 -5.79 -0.05 -2.66
CA ILE A 114 -5.60 0.45 -4.02
C ILE A 114 -6.66 -0.17 -4.90
N ASP A 115 -7.56 0.66 -5.42
CA ASP A 115 -8.55 0.28 -6.41
C ASP A 115 -8.04 0.70 -7.79
N THR A 116 -7.58 -0.28 -8.55
CA THR A 116 -6.96 -0.06 -9.87
C THR A 116 -7.98 0.23 -10.97
N VAL A 117 -9.26 -0.11 -10.76
CA VAL A 117 -10.35 0.16 -11.70
C VAL A 117 -10.83 1.59 -11.56
N ASN A 118 -11.07 2.03 -10.32
CA ASN A 118 -11.52 3.38 -10.02
C ASN A 118 -10.38 4.39 -9.85
N GLN A 119 -9.12 3.93 -9.88
CA GLN A 119 -7.92 4.73 -9.70
C GLN A 119 -7.95 5.51 -8.38
N THR A 120 -8.28 4.81 -7.29
CA THR A 120 -8.32 5.42 -5.96
C THR A 120 -7.37 4.70 -5.02
N VAL A 121 -6.79 5.48 -4.09
CA VAL A 121 -5.93 4.98 -3.03
C VAL A 121 -6.47 5.53 -1.72
N THR A 122 -6.73 4.64 -0.77
CA THR A 122 -7.20 5.00 0.58
C THR A 122 -6.39 4.26 1.62
N ALA A 123 -6.33 4.80 2.83
CA ALA A 123 -5.63 4.19 3.96
C ALA A 123 -6.24 4.68 5.27
N ALA A 124 -6.03 3.93 6.36
CA ALA A 124 -6.38 4.41 7.70
C ALA A 124 -5.46 5.55 8.16
N ALA A 125 -4.18 5.49 7.79
CA ALA A 125 -3.22 6.56 8.04
C ALA A 125 -2.05 6.50 7.06
N TYR A 126 -1.47 7.66 6.79
CA TYR A 126 -0.23 7.84 6.06
C TYR A 126 0.69 8.81 6.81
N ALA A 127 1.99 8.57 6.78
CA ALA A 127 3.00 9.53 7.19
C ALA A 127 4.30 9.29 6.42
N CYS A 128 5.02 10.37 6.16
CA CYS A 128 6.40 10.31 5.69
C CYS A 128 7.37 10.46 6.87
N GLY A 129 8.46 9.70 6.84
CA GLY A 129 9.58 9.83 7.76
C GLY A 129 10.85 10.16 6.99
N GLU A 130 11.69 11.02 7.55
CA GLU A 130 12.93 11.45 6.90
C GLU A 130 14.17 11.02 7.69
N GLY A 131 15.23 10.71 6.97
CA GLY A 131 16.54 10.47 7.57
C GLY A 131 17.36 11.74 7.70
N SER A 132 18.62 11.61 8.14
CA SER A 132 19.48 12.78 8.36
C SER A 132 20.17 13.30 7.09
N PHE A 133 20.11 12.56 5.97
CA PHE A 133 20.87 12.93 4.79
C PHE A 133 20.38 14.23 4.15
N LEU A 134 19.07 14.32 3.89
CA LEU A 134 18.48 15.47 3.20
C LEU A 134 18.64 16.75 4.04
N GLY A 135 18.46 16.65 5.36
CA GLY A 135 18.74 17.77 6.26
C GLY A 135 20.19 18.27 6.20
N GLY A 136 21.16 17.36 5.93
CA GLY A 136 22.56 17.72 5.74
C GLY A 136 22.86 18.46 4.44
N VAL A 137 21.98 18.37 3.43
CA VAL A 137 22.05 19.15 2.18
C VAL A 137 21.04 20.31 2.15
N GLY A 138 20.44 20.64 3.29
CA GLY A 138 19.50 21.76 3.42
C GLY A 138 18.15 21.51 2.77
N ALA A 139 17.66 20.28 2.76
CA ALA A 139 16.37 19.92 2.17
C ALA A 139 15.56 19.00 3.10
N ASN A 140 14.24 19.04 2.93
CA ASN A 140 13.29 18.12 3.54
C ASN A 140 12.45 17.46 2.43
N GLY A 141 12.65 16.16 2.20
CA GLY A 141 11.96 15.41 1.15
C GLY A 141 10.52 15.02 1.50
N CYS A 142 10.14 14.97 2.78
CA CYS A 142 8.76 14.69 3.17
C CYS A 142 7.85 15.90 2.96
N MET A 143 8.36 17.10 3.24
CA MET A 143 7.66 18.37 3.08
C MET A 143 7.85 18.99 1.69
N ASP A 144 8.88 18.54 0.96
CA ASP A 144 9.34 19.11 -0.30
C ASP A 144 9.79 20.58 -0.15
N VAL A 145 10.62 20.85 0.87
CA VAL A 145 11.12 22.21 1.17
C VAL A 145 12.64 22.25 1.30
N SER A 146 13.22 23.42 1.02
CA SER A 146 14.59 23.82 1.29
C SER A 146 14.66 24.48 2.67
N HIS A 147 15.74 24.26 3.43
CA HIS A 147 16.02 24.86 4.75
C HIS A 147 16.51 26.33 4.68
N GLY A 148 16.32 26.99 3.54
CA GLY A 148 16.73 28.38 3.38
C GLY A 148 18.24 28.62 3.50
N GLY A 149 18.59 29.85 3.91
CA GLY A 149 19.96 30.32 4.09
C GLY A 149 20.58 29.99 5.44
N ASN A 150 19.77 29.67 6.46
CA ASN A 150 20.25 29.29 7.78
C ASN A 150 20.50 27.77 7.95
N PHE A 151 20.08 26.94 6.98
CA PHE A 151 20.16 25.47 6.99
C PHE A 151 19.39 24.77 8.14
N MET A 152 18.47 25.49 8.78
CA MET A 152 17.59 24.98 9.83
C MET A 152 16.20 24.71 9.25
N LEU A 153 15.57 23.60 9.66
CA LEU A 153 14.19 23.32 9.28
C LEU A 153 13.25 24.09 10.22
N ASP A 154 12.72 25.21 9.74
CA ASP A 154 11.72 26.02 10.46
C ASP A 154 10.27 25.65 10.07
N SER A 155 10.10 24.86 9.00
CA SER A 155 8.83 24.34 8.51
C SER A 155 8.32 23.14 9.30
N SER A 156 7.02 22.89 9.21
CA SER A 156 6.36 21.74 9.83
C SER A 156 5.32 21.11 8.91
N VAL A 157 5.01 19.84 9.16
CA VAL A 157 3.99 19.09 8.41
C VAL A 157 3.04 18.35 9.35
N ALA A 158 1.76 18.36 9.00
CA ALA A 158 0.71 17.59 9.64
C ALA A 158 0.09 16.63 8.63
N TYR A 159 0.12 15.33 8.95
CA TYR A 159 -0.53 14.27 8.18
C TYR A 159 -1.86 13.87 8.80
N ASN A 160 -2.76 13.27 8.01
CA ASN A 160 -4.03 12.71 8.47
C ASN A 160 -4.99 13.76 9.04
N ILE A 161 -4.98 14.98 8.48
CA ILE A 161 -5.80 16.09 8.98
C ILE A 161 -7.28 15.72 8.83
N GLY A 162 -8.04 15.86 9.91
CA GLY A 162 -9.45 15.47 9.94
C GLY A 162 -9.70 13.96 9.82
N GLY A 163 -8.66 13.12 9.99
CA GLY A 163 -8.74 11.66 9.81
C GLY A 163 -8.65 11.21 8.35
N ASP A 164 -8.34 12.11 7.41
CA ASP A 164 -8.13 11.81 5.99
C ASP A 164 -6.64 11.56 5.72
N ALA A 165 -6.26 10.31 5.44
CA ALA A 165 -4.87 9.92 5.14
C ALA A 165 -4.30 10.60 3.87
N SER A 166 -5.15 11.13 3.00
CA SER A 166 -4.77 11.90 1.81
C SER A 166 -4.71 13.41 2.08
N CYS A 167 -5.02 13.88 3.30
CA CYS A 167 -4.91 15.28 3.67
C CYS A 167 -3.62 15.54 4.46
N VAL A 168 -2.73 16.31 3.83
CA VAL A 168 -1.46 16.76 4.41
C VAL A 168 -1.45 18.28 4.39
N ALA A 169 -0.96 18.93 5.44
CA ALA A 169 -0.68 20.36 5.42
C ALA A 169 0.75 20.64 5.86
N VAL A 170 1.43 21.50 5.09
CA VAL A 170 2.76 22.01 5.40
C VAL A 170 2.62 23.49 5.77
N THR A 171 3.22 23.85 6.89
CA THR A 171 3.42 25.25 7.28
C THR A 171 4.87 25.60 7.02
N LEU A 172 5.10 26.52 6.07
CA LEU A 172 6.43 27.07 5.84
C LEU A 172 6.81 28.01 6.98
N GLY A 173 8.02 27.86 7.49
CA GLY A 173 8.59 28.70 8.55
C GLY A 173 9.90 29.35 8.13
N GLY A 174 10.27 30.44 8.82
CA GLY A 174 11.59 31.05 8.67
C GLY A 174 11.90 31.49 7.24
N ASP A 175 13.07 31.10 6.75
CA ASP A 175 13.56 31.29 5.39
C ASP A 175 13.46 30.02 4.52
N ASP A 176 12.68 29.02 4.97
CA ASP A 176 12.40 27.83 4.19
C ASP A 176 11.60 28.17 2.93
N ALA A 177 11.84 27.40 1.87
CA ALA A 177 11.19 27.61 0.58
C ALA A 177 10.75 26.29 -0.05
N ASN A 178 9.65 26.31 -0.80
CA ASN A 178 9.21 25.15 -1.59
C ASN A 178 10.28 24.76 -2.63
N LEU A 179 10.59 23.46 -2.74
CA LEU A 179 11.54 22.93 -3.74
C LEU A 179 10.89 22.76 -5.11
N THR A 180 9.65 22.28 -5.18
CA THR A 180 8.92 22.21 -6.44
C THR A 180 8.29 23.56 -6.75
N GLY A 181 9.03 24.39 -7.47
CA GLY A 181 8.60 25.70 -7.94
C GLY A 181 7.53 25.65 -9.04
N ASP A 182 6.38 25.00 -8.82
CA ASP A 182 5.25 25.01 -9.76
C ASP A 182 4.61 26.40 -9.93
N GLY A 183 5.13 27.41 -9.23
CA GLY A 183 4.81 28.82 -9.42
C GLY A 183 3.43 29.23 -8.93
N ALA A 184 2.62 28.30 -8.42
CA ALA A 184 1.25 28.58 -7.99
C ALA A 184 0.70 27.72 -6.83
N GLY A 185 1.36 26.63 -6.41
CA GLY A 185 0.72 25.57 -5.60
C GLY A 185 1.15 25.43 -4.13
N GLY A 186 2.20 26.12 -3.68
CA GLY A 186 2.78 25.87 -2.35
C GLY A 186 3.53 24.53 -2.27
N PRO A 187 4.07 24.15 -1.09
CA PRO A 187 4.81 22.89 -0.95
C PRO A 187 3.95 21.69 -1.38
N MET A 188 4.58 20.74 -2.08
CA MET A 188 3.99 19.48 -2.51
C MET A 188 4.52 18.33 -1.64
N PRO A 189 4.15 18.26 -0.35
CA PRO A 189 4.60 17.18 0.52
C PRO A 189 4.30 15.81 -0.09
N ARG A 190 5.14 14.85 0.27
CA ARG A 190 4.89 13.45 -0.02
C ARG A 190 3.58 13.03 0.66
N GLY A 191 2.66 12.40 -0.06
CA GLY A 191 1.32 12.03 0.43
C GLY A 191 0.87 10.67 -0.08
N LEU A 192 -0.24 10.14 0.44
CA LEU A 192 -0.75 8.81 0.07
C LEU A 192 -0.98 8.67 -1.44
N THR A 193 -1.66 9.66 -2.02
CA THR A 193 -2.03 9.74 -3.45
C THR A 193 -1.79 11.17 -3.96
N ALA A 194 -1.66 11.34 -5.27
CA ALA A 194 -1.61 12.66 -5.85
C ALA A 194 -2.95 13.37 -5.61
N ARG A 195 -2.87 14.57 -5.09
CA ARG A 195 -4.04 15.39 -4.76
C ARG A 195 -3.75 16.84 -5.07
N ALA A 196 -4.75 17.55 -5.59
CA ALA A 196 -4.72 19.00 -5.70
C ALA A 196 -4.95 19.67 -4.34
N ALA A 197 -4.37 20.85 -4.13
CA ALA A 197 -4.59 21.63 -2.92
C ALA A 197 -6.09 21.99 -2.74
N GLY A 198 -6.57 22.00 -1.50
CA GLY A 198 -7.95 22.36 -1.19
C GLY A 198 -8.45 21.83 0.15
N GLY A 199 -9.46 22.51 0.72
CA GLY A 199 -10.07 22.10 2.00
C GLY A 199 -9.12 22.17 3.21
N GLY A 200 -8.08 23.01 3.15
CA GLY A 200 -7.04 23.11 4.18
C GLY A 200 -5.88 22.12 4.01
N CYS A 201 -5.88 21.32 2.95
CA CYS A 201 -4.79 20.41 2.60
C CYS A 201 -3.93 21.01 1.47
N ASN A 202 -2.62 20.77 1.52
CA ASN A 202 -1.69 21.03 0.42
C ASN A 202 -1.90 20.04 -0.73
N ALA A 203 -1.37 20.39 -1.90
CA ALA A 203 -1.20 19.41 -2.96
C ALA A 203 -0.18 18.35 -2.51
N THR A 204 -0.31 17.10 -2.97
CA THR A 204 0.59 16.02 -2.55
C THR A 204 1.21 15.31 -3.74
N SER A 205 2.45 14.84 -3.57
CA SER A 205 3.10 13.89 -4.47
C SER A 205 2.76 12.47 -4.04
N GLY A 206 2.00 11.75 -4.87
CA GLY A 206 1.39 10.47 -4.51
C GLY A 206 2.38 9.31 -4.41
N ALA A 207 2.59 8.87 -3.18
CA ALA A 207 3.40 7.73 -2.79
C ALA A 207 3.01 6.42 -3.49
N PHE A 208 1.70 6.22 -3.64
CA PHE A 208 1.10 4.94 -4.00
C PHE A 208 0.11 5.08 -5.16
N ASP A 209 0.34 6.00 -6.10
CA ASP A 209 -0.46 6.15 -7.33
C ASP A 209 -0.20 5.01 -8.33
N LEU A 210 -0.46 3.78 -7.90
CA LEU A 210 -0.13 2.53 -8.56
C LEU A 210 -1.39 1.94 -9.21
N PHE A 211 -1.64 2.33 -10.46
CA PHE A 211 -2.90 1.97 -11.14
C PHE A 211 -2.70 1.08 -12.37
N ALA A 212 -1.49 1.03 -12.94
CA ALA A 212 -1.21 0.14 -14.06
C ALA A 212 -1.02 -1.29 -13.57
N VAL A 213 -1.86 -2.22 -14.03
CA VAL A 213 -1.80 -3.63 -13.65
C VAL A 213 -1.26 -4.48 -14.79
N THR A 214 -0.27 -5.32 -14.50
CA THR A 214 0.20 -6.39 -15.41
C THR A 214 0.16 -7.71 -14.66
N THR A 215 -0.42 -8.74 -15.28
CA THR A 215 -0.47 -10.10 -14.71
C THR A 215 0.29 -11.09 -15.56
N SER A 216 1.09 -11.96 -14.94
CA SER A 216 1.81 -13.04 -15.63
C SER A 216 1.88 -14.29 -14.76
N GLY A 217 1.14 -15.33 -15.13
CA GLY A 217 0.98 -16.52 -14.28
C GLY A 217 0.39 -16.14 -12.91
N ASN A 218 1.15 -16.43 -11.84
CA ASN A 218 0.77 -16.12 -10.45
C ASN A 218 1.33 -14.77 -9.97
N MET A 219 1.79 -13.92 -10.88
CA MET A 219 2.34 -12.60 -10.56
C MET A 219 1.33 -11.50 -10.92
N VAL A 220 1.17 -10.53 -10.02
CA VAL A 220 0.47 -9.27 -10.24
C VAL A 220 1.44 -8.13 -9.97
N SER A 221 1.67 -7.30 -10.98
CA SER A 221 2.50 -6.11 -10.89
C SER A 221 1.62 -4.88 -10.94
N LEU A 222 1.72 -4.01 -9.93
CA LEU A 222 1.08 -2.70 -9.88
C LEU A 222 2.17 -1.65 -10.06
N ALA A 223 1.98 -0.75 -11.02
CA ALA A 223 2.94 0.30 -11.32
C ALA A 223 2.27 1.67 -11.35
N SER A 224 3.03 2.70 -11.01
CA SER A 224 2.63 4.07 -11.31
C SER A 224 2.62 4.31 -12.80
N LEU A 225 1.80 5.25 -13.26
CA LEU A 225 1.61 5.51 -14.70
C LEU A 225 2.89 6.05 -15.37
N ASP A 226 3.75 6.70 -14.59
CA ASP A 226 5.08 7.17 -15.01
C ASP A 226 6.19 6.09 -14.85
N GLY A 227 5.84 4.91 -14.32
CA GLY A 227 6.77 3.81 -14.04
C GLY A 227 7.77 4.10 -12.92
N SER A 228 7.60 5.19 -12.16
CA SER A 228 8.49 5.56 -11.07
C SER A 228 8.43 4.61 -9.88
N ASN A 229 7.30 3.94 -9.67
CA ASN A 229 7.09 2.97 -8.58
C ASN A 229 6.44 1.69 -9.11
N VAL A 230 6.93 0.54 -8.64
CA VAL A 230 6.37 -0.78 -9.00
C VAL A 230 6.33 -1.70 -7.78
N LEU A 231 5.16 -2.26 -7.48
CA LEU A 231 4.96 -3.34 -6.53
C LEU A 231 4.65 -4.65 -7.26
N ASN A 232 5.43 -5.68 -6.97
CA ASN A 232 5.23 -7.02 -7.54
C ASN A 232 4.76 -7.98 -6.46
N PHE A 233 3.63 -8.61 -6.72
CA PHE A 233 2.99 -9.56 -5.81
C PHE A 233 2.96 -10.94 -6.43
N GLN A 234 3.31 -11.94 -5.62
CA GLN A 234 3.00 -13.32 -5.92
C GLN A 234 1.66 -13.65 -5.25
N VAL A 235 0.67 -14.03 -6.04
CA VAL A 235 -0.65 -14.46 -5.56
C VAL A 235 -0.73 -15.97 -5.49
N VAL A 236 -1.19 -16.49 -4.35
CA VAL A 236 -1.38 -17.92 -4.15
C VAL A 236 -2.88 -18.21 -4.16
N PRO A 237 -3.39 -18.98 -5.14
CA PRO A 237 -4.78 -19.39 -5.12
C PRO A 237 -5.07 -20.17 -3.84
N VAL A 238 -6.06 -19.71 -3.05
CA VAL A 238 -6.53 -20.47 -1.89
C VAL A 238 -7.05 -21.80 -2.43
N PRO A 239 -6.54 -22.96 -1.96
CA PRO A 239 -6.98 -24.25 -2.47
C PRO A 239 -8.50 -24.35 -2.36
N GLY A 240 -9.19 -24.52 -3.49
CA GLY A 240 -10.66 -24.56 -3.56
C GLY A 240 -11.29 -25.60 -2.62
N ALA A 241 -10.50 -26.56 -2.15
CA ALA A 241 -10.86 -27.49 -1.07
C ALA A 241 -11.37 -26.77 0.20
N VAL A 242 -10.78 -25.64 0.62
CA VAL A 242 -11.23 -24.92 1.84
C VAL A 242 -12.68 -24.44 1.69
N TRP A 243 -13.01 -23.92 0.51
CA TRP A 243 -14.38 -23.50 0.18
C TRP A 243 -15.35 -24.67 0.04
N LEU A 244 -14.92 -25.77 -0.61
CA LEU A 244 -15.75 -26.96 -0.77
C LEU A 244 -16.04 -27.64 0.57
N PHE A 245 -15.06 -27.74 1.46
CA PHE A 245 -15.26 -28.34 2.78
C PHE A 245 -16.10 -27.45 3.71
N GLY A 246 -15.91 -26.12 3.71
CA GLY A 246 -16.76 -25.21 4.47
C GLY A 246 -18.23 -25.28 4.04
N SER A 247 -18.47 -25.27 2.72
CA SER A 247 -19.82 -25.39 2.14
C SER A 247 -20.45 -26.75 2.43
N ALA A 248 -19.68 -27.83 2.31
CA ALA A 248 -20.14 -29.20 2.59
C ALA A 248 -20.50 -29.40 4.07
N LEU A 249 -19.73 -28.81 4.99
CA LEU A 249 -20.03 -28.84 6.43
C LEU A 249 -21.30 -28.05 6.77
N GLY A 250 -21.49 -26.87 6.17
CA GLY A 250 -22.73 -26.09 6.30
C GLY A 250 -23.95 -26.88 5.82
N LEU A 251 -23.84 -27.51 4.64
CA LEU A 251 -24.92 -28.34 4.08
C LEU A 251 -25.22 -29.56 4.95
N ALA A 252 -24.19 -30.24 5.46
CA ALA A 252 -24.33 -31.36 6.37
C ALA A 252 -25.00 -30.96 7.70
N GLY A 253 -24.71 -29.76 8.22
CA GLY A 253 -25.38 -29.19 9.39
C GLY A 253 -26.88 -28.98 9.17
N ILE A 254 -27.28 -28.42 8.02
CA ILE A 254 -28.70 -28.24 7.65
C ILE A 254 -29.42 -29.58 7.54
N ILE A 255 -28.79 -30.58 6.90
CA ILE A 255 -29.37 -31.93 6.76
C ILE A 255 -29.56 -32.58 8.15
N ARG A 256 -28.61 -32.41 9.08
CA ARG A 256 -28.74 -32.91 10.45
C ARG A 256 -29.89 -32.24 11.21
N ARG A 257 -30.06 -30.92 11.07
CA ARG A 257 -31.11 -30.17 11.76
C ARG A 257 -32.52 -30.60 11.34
N ARG A 258 -32.72 -30.97 10.08
CA ARG A 258 -34.01 -31.50 9.58
C ARG A 258 -34.35 -32.88 10.12
N LYS A 259 -33.37 -33.70 10.48
CA LYS A 259 -33.61 -35.02 11.08
C LYS A 259 -33.97 -35.00 12.56
N ALA A 260 -33.69 -33.89 13.26
CA ALA A 260 -33.97 -33.76 14.69
C ALA A 260 -35.36 -33.15 15.01
N VAL A 261 -36.10 -32.69 13.99
CA VAL A 261 -37.41 -32.01 14.12
C VAL A 261 -38.55 -32.88 13.54
N ALA A 262 -38.24 -34.10 13.08
CA ALA A 262 -39.20 -35.12 12.68
C ALA A 262 -39.14 -36.29 13.66
#